data_AF-A0A1G7WYS0-F1
#
_entry.id   AF-A0A1G7WYS0-F1
#
_cell.length_a   1.000
_cell.length_b   1.000
_cell.length_c   1.000
_cell.angle_alpha   90.00
_cell.angle_beta   90.00
_cell.angle_gamma   90.00
#
_symmetry.space_group_name_H-M   'P 1'
#
loop_
_entity.id
_entity.type
_entity.pdbx_description
1 polymer ?
#
loop_
_entity_poly.entity_id
_entity_poly.type
_entity_poly.pdbx_seq_one_letter_code
_entity_poly.pdbx_strand_id
1 'polypeptide(L)'
;MARQPEVFVRELSPDEAQRLVKITRTARDRVRLRRAGIVLASVQGRSASEAAMMFAAKPQYAREVIHAFNQQGFAALDPKWSGGRPRRFGPHVRELVCRLARTPPQQVGLPFTTWSLSKLVEHLAAAHRVVISVETVRQVLRDAGVRWQATKTWKASRDPRFVEKMNRILDLYDRAADGRLDPGARVICVDEFGPLNLQPRPGRGWFPTGRPARLRATYSRHGGVRHMFAGLDLASGQLFYRLRDRKRGREFLDFLRRLRRLRRRFPAGRLHVVCDNFSPHLRADVADWCTGHGVELVFTPTNASWLNWIESEFTALRYFTLDGSDYPSHTAQEAAIAGYVRWINRHARPKKHFAPESKIRRPDYLPNVA
;
A
#
# COMPACT_ATOMS: atom_id res chain seq x y z
N MET A 1 -57.29 -27.14 35.32
CA MET A 1 -56.49 -27.26 34.09
C MET A 1 -55.83 -28.63 34.07
N ALA A 2 -56.14 -29.48 33.10
CA ALA A 2 -55.50 -30.78 32.95
C ALA A 2 -54.01 -30.60 32.64
N ARG A 3 -53.14 -31.32 33.36
CA ARG A 3 -51.69 -31.33 33.16
C ARG A 3 -51.43 -31.85 31.74
N GLN A 4 -50.78 -31.05 30.87
CA GLN A 4 -50.37 -31.53 29.55
C GLN A 4 -49.50 -32.79 29.69
N PRO A 5 -49.64 -33.80 28.82
CA PRO A 5 -48.84 -35.01 28.89
C PRO A 5 -47.35 -34.66 28.88
N GLU A 6 -46.58 -35.29 29.76
CA GLU A 6 -45.15 -35.04 29.85
C GLU A 6 -44.43 -35.65 28.64
N VAL A 7 -43.52 -34.87 28.05
CA VAL A 7 -42.77 -35.24 26.85
C VAL A 7 -41.32 -35.44 27.26
N PHE A 8 -40.77 -36.60 26.93
CA PHE A 8 -39.39 -36.97 27.20
C PHE A 8 -38.61 -37.19 25.92
N VAL A 9 -37.29 -37.08 26.02
CA VAL A 9 -36.37 -37.46 24.94
C VAL A 9 -36.46 -38.96 24.71
N ARG A 10 -36.43 -39.40 23.45
CA ARG A 10 -36.37 -40.83 23.08
C ARG A 10 -35.16 -41.50 23.73
N GLU A 11 -35.22 -42.82 23.89
CA GLU A 11 -34.03 -43.55 24.32
C GLU A 11 -32.85 -43.27 23.39
N LEU A 12 -31.71 -42.97 24.02
CA LEU A 12 -30.46 -42.66 23.33
C LEU A 12 -29.56 -43.89 23.39
N SER A 13 -28.87 -44.17 22.29
CA SER A 13 -27.80 -45.16 22.35
C SER A 13 -26.66 -44.68 23.27
N PRO A 14 -25.81 -45.59 23.78
CA PRO A 14 -24.64 -45.21 24.58
C PRO A 14 -23.76 -44.15 23.90
N ASP A 15 -23.57 -44.26 22.59
CA ASP A 15 -22.79 -43.30 21.80
C ASP A 15 -23.45 -41.93 21.72
N GLU A 16 -24.78 -41.89 21.56
CA GLU A 16 -25.55 -40.64 21.55
C GLU A 16 -25.51 -39.96 22.93
N ALA A 17 -25.66 -40.73 24.02
CA ALA A 17 -25.55 -40.21 25.38
C ALA A 17 -24.16 -39.61 25.65
N GLN A 18 -23.10 -40.31 25.26
CA GLN A 18 -21.72 -39.82 25.41
C GLN A 18 -21.49 -38.55 24.58
N ARG A 19 -22.03 -38.50 23.36
CA ARG A 19 -21.97 -37.31 22.49
C ARG A 19 -22.70 -36.12 23.12
N LEU A 20 -23.85 -36.33 23.73
CA LEU A 20 -24.63 -35.28 24.39
C LEU A 20 -23.86 -34.66 25.57
N VAL A 21 -23.26 -35.50 26.43
CA VAL A 21 -22.41 -35.07 27.55
C VAL A 21 -21.17 -34.33 27.06
N LYS A 22 -20.57 -34.77 25.94
CA LYS A 22 -19.45 -34.05 25.33
C LYS A 22 -19.86 -32.65 24.89
N ILE A 23 -21.02 -32.51 24.23
CA ILE A 23 -21.53 -31.21 23.76
C ILE A 23 -21.79 -30.25 24.93
N THR A 24 -22.36 -30.71 26.05
CA THR A 24 -22.59 -29.84 27.21
C THR A 24 -21.30 -29.34 27.85
N ARG A 25 -20.16 -30.02 27.65
CA ARG A 25 -18.85 -29.60 28.15
C ARG A 25 -18.06 -28.74 27.16
N THR A 26 -18.24 -28.93 25.86
CA THR A 26 -17.38 -28.30 24.84
C THR A 26 -18.05 -27.19 24.02
N ALA A 27 -19.39 -27.08 24.03
CA ALA A 27 -20.10 -26.09 23.22
C ALA A 27 -19.84 -24.66 23.69
N ARG A 28 -19.33 -23.80 22.80
CA ARG A 28 -19.13 -22.36 23.04
C ARG A 28 -20.39 -21.52 22.74
N ASP A 29 -21.27 -22.02 21.88
CA ASP A 29 -22.53 -21.36 21.56
C ASP A 29 -23.55 -21.54 22.69
N ARG A 30 -24.04 -20.43 23.25
CA ARG A 30 -24.95 -20.45 24.42
C ARG A 30 -26.30 -21.10 24.11
N VAL A 31 -26.80 -20.99 22.88
CA VAL A 31 -28.07 -21.61 22.47
C VAL A 31 -27.90 -23.12 22.37
N ARG A 32 -26.82 -23.58 21.73
CA ARG A 32 -26.50 -25.00 21.60
C ARG A 32 -26.26 -25.66 22.96
N LEU A 33 -25.52 -24.99 23.84
CA LEU A 33 -25.28 -25.45 25.21
C LEU A 33 -26.58 -25.59 25.99
N ARG A 34 -27.44 -24.56 25.93
CA ARG A 34 -28.73 -24.54 26.64
C ARG A 34 -29.67 -25.64 26.16
N ARG A 35 -29.77 -25.85 24.84
CA ARG A 35 -30.60 -26.92 24.27
C ARG A 35 -30.07 -28.30 24.63
N ALA A 36 -28.75 -28.50 24.57
CA ALA A 36 -28.12 -29.76 24.98
C ALA A 36 -28.36 -30.06 26.46
N GLY A 37 -28.30 -29.05 27.32
CA GLY A 37 -28.63 -29.16 28.73
C GLY A 37 -30.08 -29.58 29.00
N ILE A 38 -31.03 -28.96 28.28
CA ILE A 38 -32.46 -29.33 28.38
C ILE A 38 -32.69 -30.80 27.97
N VAL A 39 -32.05 -31.25 26.88
CA VAL A 39 -32.14 -32.65 26.42
C VAL A 39 -31.52 -33.59 27.45
N LEU A 40 -30.36 -33.25 28.02
CA LEU A 40 -29.69 -34.07 29.04
C LEU A 40 -30.53 -34.20 30.32
N ALA A 41 -31.15 -33.10 30.78
CA ALA A 41 -32.05 -33.14 31.92
C ALA A 41 -33.27 -34.05 31.66
N SER A 42 -33.82 -34.01 30.44
CA SER A 42 -34.93 -34.88 30.05
C SER A 42 -34.54 -36.36 30.01
N VAL A 43 -33.34 -36.70 29.54
CA VAL A 43 -32.79 -38.08 29.58
C VAL A 43 -32.62 -38.57 31.03
N GLN A 44 -32.32 -37.67 31.97
CA GLN A 44 -32.23 -37.97 33.40
C GLN A 44 -33.60 -38.05 34.11
N GLY A 45 -34.71 -38.10 33.34
CA GLY A 45 -36.06 -38.22 33.88
C GLY A 45 -36.64 -36.92 34.43
N ARG A 46 -36.02 -35.76 34.19
CA ARG A 46 -36.60 -34.47 34.57
C ARG A 46 -37.69 -34.08 33.59
N SER A 47 -38.82 -33.62 34.12
CA SER A 47 -39.91 -33.08 33.33
C SER A 47 -39.45 -31.83 32.55
N ALA A 48 -40.14 -31.52 31.44
CA ALA A 48 -39.84 -30.32 30.66
C ALA A 48 -39.94 -29.02 31.49
N SER A 49 -40.76 -29.00 32.55
CA SER A 49 -40.90 -27.84 33.45
C SER A 49 -39.67 -27.69 34.37
N GLU A 50 -39.17 -28.80 34.92
CA GLU A 50 -37.94 -28.80 35.72
C GLU A 50 -36.71 -28.44 34.88
N ALA A 51 -36.58 -29.03 33.69
CA ALA A 51 -35.51 -28.68 32.75
C ALA A 51 -35.58 -27.19 32.37
N ALA A 52 -36.78 -26.64 32.16
CA ALA A 52 -36.94 -25.22 31.88
C ALA A 52 -36.47 -24.34 33.06
N MET A 53 -36.79 -24.70 34.30
CA MET A 53 -36.30 -23.98 35.48
C MET A 53 -34.77 -24.01 35.59
N MET A 54 -34.14 -25.18 35.40
CA MET A 54 -32.67 -25.32 35.46
C MET A 54 -31.93 -24.46 34.44
N PHE A 55 -32.51 -24.27 33.26
CA PHE A 55 -31.90 -23.50 32.16
C PHE A 55 -32.56 -22.14 31.94
N ALA A 56 -33.26 -21.60 32.95
CA ALA A 56 -33.94 -20.30 32.94
C ALA A 56 -34.85 -20.06 31.71
N ALA A 57 -35.45 -21.13 31.18
CA ALA A 57 -36.27 -21.16 29.97
C ALA A 57 -37.77 -21.21 30.30
N LYS A 58 -38.61 -20.99 29.28
CA LYS A 58 -40.06 -21.23 29.40
C LYS A 58 -40.35 -22.73 29.25
N PRO A 59 -41.30 -23.33 30.00
CA PRO A 59 -41.66 -24.75 29.85
C PRO A 59 -42.02 -25.15 28.42
N GLN A 60 -42.69 -24.27 27.67
CA GLN A 60 -43.02 -24.49 26.27
C GLN A 60 -41.76 -24.63 25.39
N TYR A 61 -40.74 -23.81 25.63
CA TYR A 61 -39.48 -23.88 24.89
C TYR A 61 -38.74 -25.19 25.16
N ALA A 62 -38.75 -25.67 26.41
CA ALA A 62 -38.15 -26.97 26.74
C ALA A 62 -38.86 -28.12 26.01
N ARG A 63 -40.21 -28.11 25.96
CA ARG A 63 -40.99 -29.08 25.17
C ARG A 63 -40.64 -29.02 23.69
N GLU A 64 -40.56 -27.84 23.10
CA GLU A 64 -40.17 -27.65 21.69
C GLU A 64 -38.77 -28.22 21.41
N VAL A 65 -37.82 -27.99 22.32
CA VAL A 65 -36.46 -28.54 22.21
C VAL A 65 -36.46 -30.07 22.28
N ILE A 66 -37.21 -30.66 23.21
CA ILE A 66 -37.35 -32.11 23.35
C ILE A 66 -38.00 -32.71 22.09
N HIS A 67 -39.09 -32.14 21.61
CA HIS A 67 -39.75 -32.57 20.37
C HIS A 67 -38.83 -32.44 19.16
N ALA A 68 -38.14 -31.31 19.02
CA ALA A 68 -37.21 -31.10 17.91
C ALA A 68 -36.05 -32.09 17.96
N PHE A 69 -35.53 -32.41 19.15
CA PHE A 69 -34.48 -33.41 19.31
C PHE A 69 -34.98 -34.82 18.96
N ASN A 70 -36.20 -35.19 19.36
CA ASN A 70 -36.78 -36.49 19.01
C ASN A 70 -36.98 -36.65 17.49
N GLN A 71 -37.31 -35.57 16.78
CA GLN A 71 -37.52 -35.58 15.33
C GLN A 71 -36.22 -35.47 14.52
N GLN A 72 -35.26 -34.63 14.96
CA GLN A 72 -34.11 -34.19 14.15
C GLN A 72 -32.75 -34.53 14.79
N GLY A 73 -32.75 -35.16 15.97
CA GLY A 73 -31.54 -35.52 16.71
C GLY A 73 -30.66 -34.30 17.05
N PHE A 74 -29.35 -34.49 17.01
CA PHE A 74 -28.36 -33.47 17.37
C PHE A 74 -28.42 -32.19 16.52
N ALA A 75 -28.97 -32.24 15.32
CA ALA A 75 -29.15 -31.05 14.48
C ALA A 75 -30.12 -30.03 15.11
N ALA A 76 -31.07 -30.49 15.94
CA ALA A 76 -32.00 -29.63 16.67
C ALA A 76 -31.31 -28.72 17.71
N LEU A 77 -30.10 -29.09 18.13
CA LEU A 77 -29.33 -28.32 19.11
C LEU A 77 -28.72 -27.06 18.49
N ASP A 78 -28.54 -27.01 17.17
CA ASP A 78 -27.91 -25.86 16.52
C ASP A 78 -28.84 -24.64 16.46
N PRO A 79 -28.30 -23.42 16.63
CA PRO A 79 -29.09 -22.19 16.50
C PRO A 79 -29.72 -22.14 15.11
N LYS A 80 -31.04 -21.93 15.06
CA LYS A 80 -31.72 -21.61 13.82
C LYS A 80 -31.44 -20.14 13.52
N TRP A 81 -30.36 -19.87 12.80
CA TRP A 81 -30.10 -18.53 12.27
C TRP A 81 -31.18 -18.23 11.23
N SER A 82 -32.26 -17.59 11.65
CA SER A 82 -33.13 -16.91 10.70
C SER A 82 -32.28 -15.82 10.06
N GLY A 83 -31.94 -16.02 8.77
CA GLY A 83 -31.19 -15.03 8.00
C GLY A 83 -31.76 -13.64 8.25
N GLY A 84 -30.88 -12.67 8.48
CA GLY A 84 -31.28 -11.30 8.79
C GLY A 84 -32.20 -10.71 7.72
N ARG A 85 -32.73 -9.51 8.00
CA ARG A 85 -33.63 -8.79 7.09
C ARG A 85 -33.11 -8.87 5.64
N PRO A 86 -33.93 -9.32 4.67
CA PRO A 86 -33.53 -9.38 3.27
C PRO A 86 -32.96 -8.04 2.81
N ARG A 87 -31.90 -8.09 2.01
CA ARG A 87 -31.25 -6.88 1.50
C ARG A 87 -32.25 -6.08 0.67
N ARG A 88 -32.49 -4.82 1.06
CA ARG A 88 -33.44 -3.92 0.40
C ARG A 88 -33.08 -3.61 -1.07
N PHE A 89 -31.80 -3.58 -1.39
CA PHE A 89 -31.30 -3.34 -2.75
C PHE A 89 -30.74 -4.62 -3.34
N GLY A 90 -31.45 -5.13 -4.36
CA GLY A 90 -31.09 -6.34 -5.09
C GLY A 90 -29.82 -6.19 -5.94
N PRO A 91 -29.38 -7.28 -6.58
CA PRO A 91 -28.13 -7.32 -7.35
C PRO A 91 -28.04 -6.25 -8.44
N HIS A 92 -29.14 -6.00 -9.16
CA HIS A 92 -29.19 -5.03 -10.25
C HIS A 92 -28.84 -3.61 -9.80
N VAL A 93 -29.44 -3.13 -8.71
CA VAL A 93 -29.16 -1.79 -8.17
C VAL A 93 -27.70 -1.69 -7.72
N ARG A 94 -27.14 -2.75 -7.13
CA ARG A 94 -25.75 -2.78 -6.69
C ARG A 94 -24.79 -2.69 -7.86
N GLU A 95 -25.06 -3.42 -8.94
CA GLU A 95 -24.26 -3.36 -10.15
C GLU A 95 -24.30 -1.97 -10.79
N LEU A 96 -25.48 -1.35 -10.85
CA LEU A 96 -25.67 0.02 -11.32
C LEU A 96 -24.82 1.01 -10.50
N VAL A 97 -24.86 0.92 -9.17
CA VAL A 97 -24.01 1.73 -8.27
C VAL A 97 -22.53 1.57 -8.62
N CYS A 98 -22.05 0.33 -8.76
CA CYS A 98 -20.65 0.07 -9.09
C CYS A 98 -20.26 0.53 -10.50
N ARG A 99 -21.18 0.46 -11.47
CA ARG A 99 -20.98 0.95 -12.83
C ARG A 99 -20.81 2.46 -12.82
N LEU A 100 -21.79 3.19 -12.29
CA LEU A 100 -21.76 4.65 -12.22
C LEU A 100 -20.56 5.19 -11.44
N ALA A 101 -20.21 4.56 -10.32
CA ALA A 101 -19.05 4.97 -9.53
C ALA A 101 -17.72 4.86 -10.30
N ARG A 102 -17.64 3.98 -11.31
CA ARG A 102 -16.45 3.80 -12.18
C ARG A 102 -16.51 4.63 -13.46
N THR A 103 -17.67 5.17 -13.80
CA THR A 103 -17.87 6.06 -14.93
C THR A 103 -17.51 7.49 -14.53
N PRO A 104 -16.66 8.21 -15.29
CA PRO A 104 -16.43 9.64 -15.06
C PRO A 104 -17.75 10.41 -15.10
N PRO A 105 -18.04 11.30 -14.13
CA PRO A 105 -19.34 11.99 -14.07
C PRO A 105 -19.69 12.79 -15.34
N GLN A 106 -18.69 13.25 -16.10
CA GLN A 106 -18.91 13.94 -17.36
C GLN A 106 -19.54 13.05 -18.43
N GLN A 107 -19.28 11.74 -18.41
CA GLN A 107 -19.91 10.79 -19.35
C GLN A 107 -21.40 10.58 -19.06
N VAL A 108 -21.89 11.01 -17.88
CA VAL A 108 -23.32 11.03 -17.54
C VAL A 108 -23.87 12.46 -17.51
N GLY A 109 -23.20 13.40 -18.17
CA GLY A 109 -23.68 14.78 -18.37
C GLY A 109 -23.48 15.72 -17.18
N LEU A 110 -22.63 15.38 -16.20
CA LEU A 110 -22.40 16.20 -15.01
C LEU A 110 -21.15 17.08 -15.14
N PRO A 111 -21.15 18.33 -14.60
CA PRO A 111 -20.09 19.31 -14.84
C PRO A 111 -18.85 19.15 -13.93
N PHE A 112 -18.58 17.94 -13.42
CA PHE A 112 -17.47 17.70 -12.50
C PHE A 112 -16.69 16.42 -12.84
N THR A 113 -15.43 16.35 -12.41
CA THR A 113 -14.50 15.28 -12.80
C THR A 113 -14.51 14.07 -11.87
N THR A 114 -15.11 14.20 -10.68
CA THR A 114 -15.01 13.16 -9.65
C THR A 114 -16.30 13.02 -8.85
N TRP A 115 -16.65 11.78 -8.50
CA TRP A 115 -17.79 11.49 -7.62
C TRP A 115 -17.47 11.80 -6.15
N SER A 116 -18.41 12.41 -5.43
CA SER A 116 -18.55 12.16 -3.99
C SER A 116 -19.65 11.12 -3.79
N LEU A 117 -19.67 10.41 -2.65
CA LEU A 117 -20.74 9.46 -2.37
C LEU A 117 -22.12 10.14 -2.37
N SER A 118 -22.21 11.37 -1.84
CA SER A 118 -23.45 12.15 -1.85
C SER A 118 -23.90 12.48 -3.28
N LYS A 119 -23.00 12.94 -4.16
CA LYS A 119 -23.33 13.24 -5.56
C LYS A 119 -23.75 11.98 -6.32
N LEU A 120 -23.15 10.83 -6.03
CA LEU A 120 -23.55 9.56 -6.61
C LEU A 120 -24.97 9.16 -6.17
N VAL A 121 -25.31 9.35 -4.90
CA VAL A 121 -26.67 9.14 -4.38
C VAL A 121 -27.68 10.08 -5.04
N GLU A 122 -27.35 11.37 -5.16
CA GLU A 122 -28.20 12.37 -5.83
C GLU A 122 -28.46 11.98 -7.29
N HIS A 123 -27.42 11.57 -8.01
CA HIS A 123 -27.55 11.12 -9.39
C HIS A 123 -28.39 9.83 -9.52
N LEU A 124 -28.18 8.86 -8.63
CA LEU A 124 -28.99 7.64 -8.57
C LEU A 124 -30.48 7.94 -8.32
N ALA A 125 -30.78 8.91 -7.45
CA ALA A 125 -32.15 9.33 -7.19
C ALA A 125 -32.77 10.05 -8.41
N ALA A 126 -32.04 11.00 -9.01
CA ALA A 126 -32.55 11.82 -10.11
C ALA A 126 -32.67 11.06 -11.43
N ALA A 127 -31.63 10.33 -11.84
CA ALA A 127 -31.57 9.68 -13.15
C ALA A 127 -32.13 8.24 -13.15
N HIS A 128 -32.08 7.55 -12.00
CA HIS A 128 -32.44 6.13 -11.92
C HIS A 128 -33.58 5.84 -10.92
N ARG A 129 -34.13 6.87 -10.26
CA ARG A 129 -35.19 6.76 -9.23
C ARG A 129 -34.82 5.80 -8.08
N VAL A 130 -33.52 5.64 -7.82
CA VAL A 130 -33.00 4.79 -6.74
C VAL A 130 -32.70 5.66 -5.52
N VAL A 131 -33.58 5.61 -4.52
CA VAL A 131 -33.37 6.27 -3.23
C VAL A 131 -32.61 5.35 -2.29
N ILE A 132 -31.32 5.63 -2.09
CA ILE A 132 -30.37 4.82 -1.32
C ILE A 132 -29.54 5.73 -0.41
N SER A 133 -29.19 5.27 0.79
CA SER A 133 -28.36 6.07 1.70
C SER A 133 -26.89 6.05 1.27
N VAL A 134 -26.16 7.11 1.61
CA VAL A 134 -24.71 7.23 1.40
C VAL A 134 -23.96 6.04 1.99
N GLU A 135 -24.34 5.60 3.18
CA GLU A 135 -23.71 4.46 3.85
C GLU A 135 -23.95 3.14 3.11
N THR A 136 -25.15 2.92 2.56
CA THR A 136 -25.41 1.72 1.76
C THR A 136 -24.61 1.75 0.46
N VAL A 137 -24.51 2.88 -0.23
CA VAL A 137 -23.63 3.02 -1.41
C VAL A 137 -22.18 2.70 -1.05
N ARG A 138 -21.67 3.24 0.07
CA ARG A 138 -20.31 2.96 0.55
C ARG A 138 -20.07 1.46 0.80
N GLN A 139 -21.01 0.79 1.45
CA GLN A 139 -20.95 -0.66 1.70
C GLN A 139 -20.98 -1.45 0.40
N VAL A 140 -21.86 -1.10 -0.54
CA VAL A 140 -21.95 -1.75 -1.87
C VAL A 140 -20.62 -1.64 -2.63
N LEU A 141 -20.01 -0.46 -2.66
CA LEU A 141 -18.72 -0.26 -3.31
C LEU A 141 -17.61 -1.06 -2.62
N ARG A 142 -17.58 -1.07 -1.28
CA ARG A 142 -16.61 -1.84 -0.49
C ARG A 142 -16.74 -3.34 -0.75
N ASP A 143 -17.95 -3.88 -0.72
CA ASP A 143 -18.24 -5.29 -0.99
C ASP A 143 -17.81 -5.69 -2.41
N ALA A 144 -17.93 -4.76 -3.37
CA ALA A 144 -17.52 -4.95 -4.76
C ALA A 144 -16.02 -4.68 -5.01
N GLY A 145 -15.22 -4.40 -3.98
CA GLY A 145 -13.80 -4.08 -4.13
C GLY A 145 -13.51 -2.72 -4.79
N VAL A 146 -14.53 -1.86 -4.95
CA VAL A 146 -14.38 -0.51 -5.49
C VAL A 146 -14.02 0.43 -4.35
N ARG A 147 -12.80 0.97 -4.40
CA ARG A 147 -12.27 1.91 -3.40
C ARG A 147 -11.91 3.24 -4.04
N TRP A 148 -11.98 4.30 -3.25
CA TRP A 148 -11.47 5.61 -3.63
C TRP A 148 -9.95 5.56 -3.78
N GLN A 149 -9.43 5.93 -4.96
CA GLN A 149 -8.01 5.93 -5.26
C GLN A 149 -7.63 7.25 -5.94
N ALA A 150 -6.39 7.71 -5.70
CA ALA A 150 -5.84 8.82 -6.46
C ALA A 150 -5.57 8.38 -7.90
N THR A 151 -5.85 9.27 -8.85
CA THR A 151 -5.42 9.11 -10.25
C THR A 151 -3.90 8.99 -10.29
N LYS A 152 -3.40 8.01 -11.03
CA LYS A 152 -1.96 7.81 -11.26
C LYS A 152 -1.60 8.28 -12.65
N THR A 153 -0.47 8.95 -12.78
CA THR A 153 0.16 9.18 -14.08
C THR A 153 0.95 7.94 -14.47
N TRP A 154 0.95 7.61 -15.76
CA TRP A 154 1.76 6.52 -16.32
C TRP A 154 2.69 7.10 -17.39
N LYS A 155 3.93 6.62 -17.43
CA LYS A 155 4.92 6.99 -18.44
C LYS A 155 5.22 5.77 -19.32
N ALA A 156 5.04 5.91 -20.62
CA ALA A 156 5.57 4.96 -21.61
C ALA A 156 6.86 5.54 -22.21
N SER A 157 7.88 4.69 -22.37
CA SER A 157 9.10 5.06 -23.10
C SER A 157 8.91 4.84 -24.59
N ARG A 158 9.43 5.75 -25.41
CA ARG A 158 9.51 5.60 -26.88
C ARG A 158 10.95 5.38 -27.33
N ASP A 159 11.86 5.03 -26.43
CA ASP A 159 13.27 4.81 -26.74
C ASP A 159 13.43 3.51 -27.57
N PRO A 160 13.94 3.57 -28.81
CA PRO A 160 14.15 2.37 -29.62
C PRO A 160 15.13 1.37 -28.97
N ARG A 161 16.03 1.86 -28.11
CA ARG A 161 17.01 1.05 -27.37
C ARG A 161 16.60 0.80 -25.92
N PHE A 162 15.29 0.86 -25.62
CA PHE A 162 14.79 0.68 -24.27
C PHE A 162 15.28 -0.62 -23.62
N VAL A 163 15.07 -1.75 -24.29
CA VAL A 163 15.40 -3.08 -23.75
C VAL A 163 16.90 -3.25 -23.58
N GLU A 164 17.70 -2.82 -24.58
CA GLU A 164 19.16 -2.87 -24.53
C GLU A 164 19.72 -2.09 -23.32
N LYS A 165 19.31 -0.81 -23.17
CA LYS A 165 19.76 0.03 -22.06
C LYS A 165 19.30 -0.49 -20.71
N MET A 166 18.05 -0.98 -20.63
CA MET A 166 17.52 -1.57 -19.41
C MET A 166 18.34 -2.79 -18.98
N ASN A 167 18.54 -3.74 -19.89
CA ASN A 167 19.30 -4.96 -19.62
C ASN A 167 20.75 -4.65 -19.23
N ARG A 168 21.39 -3.68 -19.91
CA ARG A 168 22.74 -3.22 -19.55
C ARG A 168 22.81 -2.68 -18.11
N ILE A 169 21.82 -1.90 -17.68
CA ILE A 169 21.79 -1.36 -16.30
C ILE A 169 21.53 -2.47 -15.29
N LEU A 170 20.60 -3.40 -15.59
CA LEU A 170 20.31 -4.54 -14.72
C LEU A 170 21.52 -5.46 -14.55
N ASP A 171 22.20 -5.81 -15.65
CA ASP A 171 23.46 -6.58 -15.61
C ASP A 171 24.53 -5.86 -14.77
N LEU A 172 24.68 -4.55 -14.98
CA LEU A 172 25.64 -3.75 -14.22
C LEU A 172 25.34 -3.76 -12.72
N TYR A 173 24.07 -3.65 -12.33
CA TYR A 173 23.67 -3.74 -10.92
C TYR A 173 23.91 -5.13 -10.33
N ASP A 174 23.64 -6.19 -11.09
CA ASP A 174 23.82 -7.57 -10.62
C ASP A 174 25.32 -7.88 -10.47
N ARG A 175 26.15 -7.50 -11.44
CA ARG A 175 27.61 -7.60 -11.34
C ARG A 175 28.16 -6.82 -10.16
N ALA A 176 27.63 -5.63 -9.89
CA ALA A 176 28.01 -4.84 -8.72
C ALA A 176 27.64 -5.54 -7.40
N ALA A 177 26.46 -6.15 -7.33
CA ALA A 177 25.97 -6.85 -6.14
C ALA A 177 26.77 -8.13 -5.84
N ASP A 178 27.16 -8.85 -6.90
CA ASP A 178 27.90 -10.12 -6.84
C ASP A 178 29.42 -9.92 -6.71
N GLY A 179 29.91 -8.68 -6.80
CA GLY A 179 31.35 -8.41 -6.80
C GLY A 179 32.07 -8.83 -8.08
N ARG A 180 31.34 -8.98 -9.20
CA ARG A 180 31.84 -9.36 -10.53
C ARG A 180 32.28 -8.16 -11.39
N LEU A 181 32.57 -7.03 -10.74
CA LEU A 181 33.17 -5.87 -11.39
C LEU A 181 34.70 -5.98 -11.33
N ASP A 182 35.38 -5.33 -12.27
CA ASP A 182 36.84 -5.25 -12.25
C ASP A 182 37.35 -4.68 -10.91
N PRO A 183 38.55 -5.07 -10.44
CA PRO A 183 39.11 -4.54 -9.20
C PRO A 183 39.10 -3.01 -9.16
N GLY A 184 38.49 -2.45 -8.11
CA GLY A 184 38.35 -1.00 -7.93
C GLY A 184 37.21 -0.36 -8.72
N ALA A 185 36.55 -1.08 -9.64
CA ALA A 185 35.42 -0.54 -10.38
C ALA A 185 34.20 -0.37 -9.48
N ARG A 186 33.36 0.61 -9.84
CA ARG A 186 32.22 1.05 -9.03
C ARG A 186 31.06 1.49 -9.90
N VAL A 187 29.86 1.28 -9.38
CA VAL A 187 28.61 1.77 -9.97
C VAL A 187 28.04 2.85 -9.06
N ILE A 188 27.84 4.05 -9.62
CA ILE A 188 27.21 5.17 -8.93
C ILE A 188 25.99 5.62 -9.70
N CYS A 189 24.84 5.60 -9.06
CA CYS A 189 23.59 6.14 -9.59
C CYS A 189 23.56 7.64 -9.32
N VAL A 190 23.50 8.47 -10.36
CA VAL A 190 23.54 9.94 -10.26
C VAL A 190 22.25 10.54 -10.80
N ASP A 191 21.75 11.55 -10.11
CA ASP A 191 20.55 12.30 -10.51
C ASP A 191 20.47 13.67 -9.79
N GLU A 192 19.58 14.54 -10.25
CA GLU A 192 19.27 15.83 -9.62
C GLU A 192 17.96 15.79 -8.82
N PHE A 193 18.04 16.22 -7.57
CA PHE A 193 16.89 16.43 -6.72
C PHE A 193 16.51 17.91 -6.62
N GLY A 194 15.23 18.20 -6.84
CA GLY A 194 14.66 19.54 -6.73
C GLY A 194 13.35 19.68 -7.50
N PRO A 195 12.81 20.90 -7.62
CA PRO A 195 13.35 22.16 -7.10
C PRO A 195 13.30 22.26 -5.56
N LEU A 196 14.38 22.74 -4.96
CA LEU A 196 14.48 23.02 -3.53
C LEU A 196 14.08 24.48 -3.28
N ASN A 197 12.76 24.69 -3.14
CA ASN A 197 12.19 25.99 -2.80
C ASN A 197 12.05 26.16 -1.28
N LEU A 198 12.09 27.40 -0.82
CA LEU A 198 11.73 27.79 0.55
C LEU A 198 10.22 28.05 0.60
N GLN A 199 9.47 26.98 0.84
CA GLN A 199 8.02 27.06 1.01
C GLN A 199 7.57 26.07 2.08
N PRO A 200 6.43 26.33 2.74
CA PRO A 200 5.82 25.36 3.63
C PRO A 200 5.46 24.13 2.82
N ARG A 201 5.85 22.95 3.29
CA ARG A 201 5.48 21.69 2.67
C ARG A 201 4.59 20.92 3.62
N PRO A 202 3.36 20.55 3.19
CA PRO A 202 2.54 19.67 4.01
C PRO A 202 3.27 18.34 4.21
N GLY A 203 3.07 17.73 5.37
CA GLY A 203 3.68 16.46 5.71
C GLY A 203 2.76 15.63 6.59
N ARG A 204 3.27 14.49 7.02
CA ARG A 204 2.57 13.57 7.92
C ARG A 204 3.42 13.37 9.16
N GLY A 205 2.76 13.30 10.31
CA GLY A 205 3.42 13.12 11.59
C GLY A 205 2.42 12.64 12.63
N TRP A 206 2.93 12.30 13.81
CA TRP A 206 2.13 11.90 14.95
C TRP A 206 1.73 13.15 15.74
N PHE A 207 0.43 13.37 15.86
CA PHE A 207 -0.14 14.52 16.58
C PHE A 207 -1.36 14.05 17.39
N PRO A 208 -1.72 14.74 18.49
CA PRO A 208 -2.96 14.46 19.20
C PRO A 208 -4.19 14.58 18.28
N THR A 209 -5.21 13.77 18.52
CA THR A 209 -6.47 13.79 17.75
C THR A 209 -7.06 15.19 17.68
N GLY A 210 -7.36 15.66 16.47
CA GLY A 210 -7.92 17.00 16.22
C GLY A 210 -6.93 18.17 16.37
N ARG A 211 -5.66 17.91 16.70
CA ARG A 211 -4.63 18.94 16.92
C ARG A 211 -3.41 18.74 16.01
N PRO A 212 -3.55 18.85 14.67
CA PRO A 212 -2.42 18.75 13.76
C PRO A 212 -1.48 19.95 13.92
N ALA A 213 -0.18 19.74 13.66
CA ALA A 213 0.74 20.85 13.45
C ALA A 213 0.31 21.70 12.25
N ARG A 214 0.47 23.02 12.36
CA ARG A 214 0.08 23.97 11.33
C ARG A 214 1.31 24.72 10.85
N LEU A 215 1.44 24.84 9.53
CA LEU A 215 2.42 25.69 8.87
C LEU A 215 1.73 26.93 8.33
N ARG A 216 2.50 27.97 8.01
CA ARG A 216 1.96 29.20 7.40
C ARG A 216 1.23 28.88 6.08
N ALA A 217 0.09 29.54 5.86
CA ALA A 217 -0.70 29.39 4.64
C ALA A 217 -0.13 30.25 3.49
N THR A 218 0.29 31.47 3.81
CA THR A 218 0.82 32.43 2.83
C THR A 218 2.32 32.22 2.66
N TYR A 219 2.76 32.10 1.40
CA TYR A 219 4.18 32.04 1.09
C TYR A 219 4.54 32.84 -0.15
N SER A 220 5.61 33.60 -0.02
CA SER A 220 6.24 34.33 -1.11
C SER A 220 7.56 33.65 -1.49
N ARG A 221 7.79 33.48 -2.80
CA ARG A 221 8.93 32.72 -3.35
C ARG A 221 10.15 33.60 -3.60
N HIS A 222 10.58 34.38 -2.61
CA HIS A 222 11.68 35.34 -2.80
C HIS A 222 13.08 34.73 -2.70
N GLY A 223 13.22 33.57 -2.03
CA GLY A 223 14.52 32.94 -1.79
C GLY A 223 15.15 32.22 -2.99
N GLY A 224 14.53 32.24 -4.16
CA GLY A 224 15.00 31.48 -5.32
C GLY A 224 14.93 29.96 -5.15
N VAL A 225 15.56 29.23 -6.08
CA VAL A 225 15.50 27.77 -6.18
C VAL A 225 16.91 27.20 -6.16
N ARG A 226 17.12 26.15 -5.36
CA ARG A 226 18.33 25.33 -5.42
C ARG A 226 18.04 23.94 -5.98
N HIS A 227 19.10 23.27 -6.40
CA HIS A 227 19.11 21.91 -6.89
C HIS A 227 20.22 21.13 -6.20
N MET A 228 19.96 19.87 -5.91
CA MET A 228 20.94 18.95 -5.36
C MET A 228 21.35 17.98 -6.46
N PHE A 229 22.64 17.95 -6.80
CA PHE A 229 23.22 16.82 -7.53
C PHE A 229 23.59 15.76 -6.50
N ALA A 230 23.22 14.51 -6.73
CA ALA A 230 23.59 13.44 -5.82
C ALA A 230 24.03 12.18 -6.55
N GLY A 231 24.80 11.36 -5.85
CA GLY A 231 25.37 10.12 -6.35
C GLY A 231 25.29 9.06 -5.25
N LEU A 232 24.63 7.95 -5.56
CA LEU A 232 24.52 6.78 -4.68
C LEU A 232 25.55 5.74 -5.11
N ASP A 233 26.52 5.44 -4.25
CA ASP A 233 27.47 4.35 -4.46
C ASP A 233 26.85 3.01 -4.07
N LEU A 234 26.65 2.10 -5.04
CA LEU A 234 26.01 0.82 -4.75
C LEU A 234 26.87 -0.09 -3.86
N ALA A 235 28.19 0.03 -3.93
CA ALA A 235 29.09 -0.83 -3.15
C ALA A 235 29.04 -0.51 -1.65
N SER A 236 28.94 0.76 -1.28
CA SER A 236 28.88 1.20 0.12
C SER A 236 27.46 1.51 0.60
N GLY A 237 26.54 1.80 -0.33
CA GLY A 237 25.23 2.37 -0.05
C GLY A 237 25.25 3.85 0.34
N GLN A 238 26.40 4.52 0.24
CA GLN A 238 26.53 5.91 0.67
C GLN A 238 26.05 6.88 -0.41
N LEU A 239 25.40 7.95 0.05
CA LEU A 239 24.94 9.06 -0.77
C LEU A 239 25.94 10.23 -0.66
N PHE A 240 26.39 10.70 -1.81
CA PHE A 240 27.20 11.90 -1.98
C PHE A 240 26.34 12.97 -2.63
N TYR A 241 26.49 14.24 -2.25
CA TYR A 241 25.68 15.29 -2.85
C TYR A 241 26.39 16.64 -2.91
N ARG A 242 25.83 17.54 -3.73
CA ARG A 242 26.19 18.95 -3.78
C ARG A 242 24.98 19.80 -4.12
N LEU A 243 24.77 20.85 -3.34
CA LEU A 243 23.76 21.86 -3.63
C LEU A 243 24.32 22.94 -4.57
N ARG A 244 23.50 23.36 -5.51
CA ARG A 244 23.80 24.35 -6.56
C ARG A 244 22.56 25.21 -6.84
N ASP A 245 22.77 26.45 -7.24
CA ASP A 245 21.66 27.34 -7.62
C ASP A 245 21.14 27.06 -9.04
N ARG A 246 21.93 26.33 -9.85
CA ARG A 246 21.62 25.97 -11.24
C ARG A 246 21.95 24.50 -11.51
N LYS A 247 21.25 23.91 -12.47
CA LYS A 247 21.45 22.52 -12.92
C LYS A 247 21.85 22.42 -14.40
N ARG A 248 23.04 22.93 -14.75
CA ARG A 248 23.58 22.90 -16.13
C ARG A 248 24.74 21.91 -16.23
N GLY A 249 25.24 21.73 -17.45
CA GLY A 249 26.32 20.78 -17.73
C GLY A 249 27.60 21.07 -16.96
N ARG A 250 27.93 22.35 -16.73
CA ARG A 250 29.07 22.75 -15.91
C ARG A 250 28.95 22.24 -14.48
N GLU A 251 27.78 22.43 -13.85
CA GLU A 251 27.57 21.97 -12.48
C GLU A 251 27.59 20.43 -12.38
N PHE A 252 27.05 19.75 -13.39
CA PHE A 252 27.12 18.29 -13.51
C PHE A 252 28.56 17.79 -13.65
N LEU A 253 29.36 18.37 -14.56
CA LEU A 253 30.76 18.04 -14.74
C LEU A 253 31.58 18.28 -13.47
N ASP A 254 31.34 19.40 -12.78
CA ASP A 254 31.97 19.70 -11.50
C ASP A 254 31.60 18.68 -10.42
N PHE A 255 30.38 18.13 -10.46
CA PHE A 255 29.96 17.05 -9.57
C PHE A 255 30.71 15.75 -9.88
N LEU A 256 30.79 15.35 -11.16
CA LEU A 256 31.56 14.17 -11.58
C LEU A 256 33.05 14.27 -11.21
N ARG A 257 33.67 15.44 -11.41
CA ARG A 257 35.06 15.71 -10.98
C ARG A 257 35.26 15.47 -9.50
N ARG A 258 34.30 15.89 -8.67
CA ARG A 258 34.35 15.68 -7.21
C ARG A 258 34.16 14.22 -6.85
N LEU A 259 33.19 13.52 -7.46
CA LEU A 259 33.02 12.09 -7.28
C LEU A 259 34.30 11.32 -7.60
N ARG A 260 34.94 11.63 -8.74
CA ARG A 260 36.21 11.01 -9.14
C ARG A 260 37.34 11.34 -8.16
N ARG A 261 37.45 12.59 -7.68
CA ARG A 261 38.46 12.98 -6.66
C ARG A 261 38.24 12.27 -5.33
N LEU A 262 37.01 12.20 -4.85
CA LEU A 262 36.68 11.48 -3.61
C LEU A 262 37.09 10.00 -3.72
N ARG A 263 36.95 9.43 -4.90
CA ARG A 263 37.34 8.06 -5.22
C ARG A 263 38.83 7.85 -5.43
N ARG A 264 39.66 8.87 -5.63
CA ARG A 264 41.13 8.70 -5.65
C ARG A 264 41.70 8.20 -4.31
N ARG A 265 40.90 8.24 -3.23
CA ARG A 265 41.20 7.56 -1.95
C ARG A 265 40.91 6.05 -1.96
N PHE A 266 40.38 5.51 -3.06
CA PHE A 266 40.00 4.10 -3.30
C PHE A 266 40.64 3.60 -4.62
N PRO A 267 40.68 2.28 -4.90
CA PRO A 267 41.49 1.75 -6.00
C PRO A 267 41.09 2.31 -7.37
N ALA A 268 42.06 2.40 -8.30
CA ALA A 268 42.01 3.09 -9.58
C ALA A 268 41.11 2.47 -10.68
N GLY A 269 39.98 1.86 -10.30
CA GLY A 269 39.08 1.21 -11.25
C GLY A 269 38.16 2.18 -12.01
N ARG A 270 37.45 1.61 -12.99
CA ARG A 270 36.46 2.30 -13.83
C ARG A 270 35.24 2.72 -13.01
N LEU A 271 34.71 3.92 -13.29
CA LEU A 271 33.50 4.42 -12.66
C LEU A 271 32.33 4.37 -13.64
N HIS A 272 31.37 3.48 -13.42
CA HIS A 272 30.12 3.45 -14.15
C HIS A 272 29.11 4.38 -13.48
N VAL A 273 28.68 5.42 -14.19
CA VAL A 273 27.70 6.40 -13.70
C VAL A 273 26.38 6.15 -14.40
N VAL A 274 25.39 5.67 -13.65
CA VAL A 274 24.03 5.49 -14.16
C VAL A 274 23.28 6.81 -13.97
N CYS A 275 22.80 7.43 -15.05
CA CYS A 275 22.04 8.68 -15.00
C CYS A 275 20.99 8.75 -16.12
N ASP A 276 20.11 9.74 -16.08
CA ASP A 276 19.18 9.98 -17.18
C ASP A 276 19.85 10.66 -18.39
N ASN A 277 19.13 10.73 -19.50
CA ASN A 277 19.61 11.37 -20.72
C ASN A 277 19.33 12.88 -20.79
N PHE A 278 19.30 13.56 -19.64
CA PHE A 278 19.08 14.99 -19.58
C PHE A 278 20.17 15.75 -20.37
N SER A 279 19.78 16.79 -21.11
CA SER A 279 20.67 17.43 -22.10
C SER A 279 22.02 17.95 -21.54
N PRO A 280 22.12 18.44 -20.28
CA PRO A 280 23.40 18.69 -19.62
C PRO A 280 24.36 17.52 -19.53
N HIS A 281 23.89 16.28 -19.46
CA HIS A 281 24.72 15.07 -19.36
C HIS A 281 25.31 14.66 -20.71
N LEU A 282 24.69 15.12 -21.81
CA LEU A 282 25.03 14.74 -23.18
C LEU A 282 25.99 15.70 -23.88
N ARG A 283 26.55 16.68 -23.16
CA ARG A 283 27.47 17.65 -23.75
C ARG A 283 28.82 17.02 -24.05
N ALA A 284 29.47 17.49 -25.12
CA ALA A 284 30.79 17.02 -25.54
C ALA A 284 31.85 17.18 -24.44
N ASP A 285 31.89 18.33 -23.76
CA ASP A 285 32.83 18.59 -22.66
C ASP A 285 32.71 17.61 -21.48
N VAL A 286 31.50 17.08 -21.24
CA VAL A 286 31.25 16.04 -20.25
C VAL A 286 31.77 14.69 -20.75
N ALA A 287 31.44 14.32 -21.99
CA ALA A 287 31.86 13.05 -22.60
C ALA A 287 33.38 12.93 -22.71
N ASP A 288 34.06 13.99 -23.17
CA ASP A 288 35.52 14.03 -23.33
C ASP A 288 36.21 13.85 -21.98
N TRP A 289 35.72 14.57 -20.95
CA TRP A 289 36.27 14.45 -19.61
C TRP A 289 36.06 13.04 -19.03
N CYS A 290 34.88 12.45 -19.24
CA CYS A 290 34.58 11.10 -18.76
C CYS A 290 35.54 10.06 -19.35
N THR A 291 35.74 10.13 -20.67
CA THR A 291 36.67 9.25 -21.41
C THR A 291 38.09 9.34 -20.85
N GLY A 292 38.62 10.56 -20.69
CA GLY A 292 39.97 10.78 -20.16
C GLY A 292 40.16 10.42 -18.67
N HIS A 293 39.08 10.15 -17.93
CA HIS A 293 39.13 9.89 -16.49
C HIS A 293 38.64 8.50 -16.09
N GLY A 294 38.38 7.60 -17.04
CA GLY A 294 37.87 6.26 -16.77
C GLY A 294 36.46 6.27 -16.16
N VAL A 295 35.63 7.22 -16.59
CA VAL A 295 34.22 7.31 -16.23
C VAL A 295 33.38 6.92 -17.43
N GLU A 296 32.44 6.00 -17.23
CA GLU A 296 31.52 5.52 -18.24
C GLU A 296 30.10 5.97 -17.88
N LEU A 297 29.48 6.79 -18.71
CA LEU A 297 28.08 7.17 -18.53
C LEU A 297 27.17 6.07 -19.10
N VAL A 298 26.26 5.59 -18.27
CA VAL A 298 25.28 4.56 -18.60
C VAL A 298 23.89 5.17 -18.48
N PHE A 299 23.31 5.55 -19.62
CA PHE A 299 22.05 6.28 -19.64
C PHE A 299 20.83 5.38 -19.46
N THR A 300 19.90 5.79 -18.60
CA THR A 300 18.57 5.17 -18.55
C THR A 300 17.81 5.41 -19.86
N PRO A 301 16.87 4.51 -20.22
CA PRO A 301 15.92 4.80 -21.29
C PRO A 301 15.11 6.06 -21.00
N THR A 302 14.66 6.75 -22.06
CA THR A 302 13.74 7.90 -21.88
C THR A 302 12.53 7.49 -21.03
N ASN A 303 12.06 8.38 -20.15
CA ASN A 303 10.91 8.12 -19.28
C ASN A 303 11.05 6.91 -18.33
N ALA A 304 12.26 6.38 -18.11
CA ALA A 304 12.52 5.23 -17.25
C ALA A 304 13.32 5.59 -15.99
N SER A 305 13.03 6.74 -15.36
CA SER A 305 13.77 7.17 -14.17
C SER A 305 13.63 6.19 -12.99
N TRP A 306 12.56 5.39 -12.95
CA TRP A 306 12.38 4.28 -12.01
C TRP A 306 13.49 3.21 -12.07
N LEU A 307 14.29 3.17 -13.13
CA LEU A 307 15.46 2.30 -13.26
C LEU A 307 16.71 2.85 -12.54
N ASN A 308 16.72 4.15 -12.25
CA ASN A 308 17.79 4.82 -11.53
C ASN A 308 17.60 4.63 -10.02
N TRP A 309 18.48 3.86 -9.37
CA TRP A 309 18.29 3.46 -7.96
C TRP A 309 18.25 4.64 -6.99
N ILE A 310 18.89 5.77 -7.32
CA ILE A 310 18.91 6.95 -6.45
C ILE A 310 17.52 7.58 -6.25
N GLU A 311 16.56 7.35 -7.14
CA GLU A 311 15.21 7.91 -7.06
C GLU A 311 14.43 7.45 -5.81
N SER A 312 14.69 6.21 -5.33
CA SER A 312 14.12 5.75 -4.06
C SER A 312 14.72 6.50 -2.86
N GLU A 313 16.00 6.87 -2.94
CA GLU A 313 16.68 7.65 -1.90
C GLU A 313 16.17 9.09 -1.87
N PHE A 314 15.84 9.67 -3.03
CA PHE A 314 15.21 11.00 -3.12
C PHE A 314 13.80 11.03 -2.55
N THR A 315 13.04 9.94 -2.72
CA THR A 315 11.73 9.80 -2.09
C THR A 315 11.86 9.82 -0.57
N ALA A 316 12.81 9.07 -0.01
CA ALA A 316 13.09 9.08 1.42
C ALA A 316 13.60 10.45 1.91
N LEU A 317 14.56 11.05 1.19
CA LEU A 317 15.10 12.36 1.53
C LEU A 317 14.02 13.43 1.57
N ARG A 318 13.11 13.46 0.57
CA ARG A 318 11.96 14.37 0.59
C ARG A 318 11.09 14.16 1.83
N TYR A 319 10.73 12.92 2.11
CA TYR A 319 9.87 12.58 3.24
C TYR A 319 10.49 12.99 4.59
N PHE A 320 11.77 12.72 4.79
CA PHE A 320 12.42 12.95 6.08
C PHE A 320 12.99 14.36 6.28
N THR A 321 13.18 15.13 5.21
CA THR A 321 13.80 16.46 5.30
C THR A 321 12.93 17.58 4.79
N LEU A 322 11.95 17.33 3.93
CA LEU A 322 11.17 18.39 3.30
C LEU A 322 9.70 18.35 3.71
N ASP A 323 9.10 17.17 3.82
CA ASP A 323 7.68 17.06 4.17
C ASP A 323 7.44 17.50 5.62
N GLY A 324 6.42 18.33 5.84
CA GLY A 324 6.08 18.86 7.17
C GLY A 324 7.02 19.98 7.64
N SER A 325 7.87 20.51 6.77
CA SER A 325 8.84 21.57 7.09
C SER A 325 8.44 22.93 6.54
N ASP A 326 8.98 23.97 7.17
CA ASP A 326 8.92 25.35 6.69
C ASP A 326 10.25 26.05 7.02
N TYR A 327 11.23 25.88 6.13
CA TYR A 327 12.57 26.41 6.36
C TYR A 327 12.65 27.92 6.12
N PRO A 328 13.26 28.69 7.04
CA PRO A 328 13.40 30.14 6.90
C PRO A 328 14.47 30.54 5.88
N SER A 329 15.41 29.65 5.57
CA SER A 329 16.52 29.94 4.66
C SER A 329 17.03 28.66 3.97
N HIS A 330 17.75 28.84 2.86
CA HIS A 330 18.43 27.74 2.18
C HIS A 330 19.50 27.10 3.06
N THR A 331 20.16 27.88 3.92
CA THR A 331 21.14 27.35 4.89
C THR A 331 20.47 26.39 5.88
N ALA A 332 19.28 26.73 6.40
CA ALA A 332 18.54 25.85 7.30
C ALA A 332 18.07 24.56 6.59
N GLN A 333 17.58 24.68 5.36
CA GLN A 333 17.18 23.53 4.55
C GLN A 333 18.40 22.64 4.21
N GLU A 334 19.53 23.24 3.85
CA GLU A 334 20.78 22.54 3.58
C GLU A 334 21.31 21.82 4.83
N ALA A 335 21.24 22.45 6.01
CA ALA A 335 21.64 21.82 7.26
C ALA A 335 20.79 20.57 7.58
N ALA A 336 19.48 20.63 7.35
CA ALA A 336 18.58 19.49 7.53
C ALA A 336 18.89 18.35 6.55
N ILE A 337 19.05 18.66 5.25
CA ILE A 337 19.46 17.68 4.23
C ILE A 337 20.81 17.07 4.61
N ALA A 338 21.80 17.89 4.99
CA ALA A 338 23.11 17.43 5.39
C ALA A 338 23.06 16.51 6.62
N GLY A 339 22.22 16.85 7.60
CA GLY A 339 21.98 16.04 8.81
C GLY A 339 21.43 14.66 8.46
N TYR A 340 20.42 14.62 7.59
CA TYR A 340 19.84 13.37 7.12
C TYR A 340 20.83 12.53 6.29
N VAL A 341 21.56 13.15 5.36
CA VAL A 341 22.58 12.44 4.55
C VAL A 341 23.66 11.82 5.45
N ARG A 342 24.14 12.56 6.46
CA ARG A 342 25.07 11.99 7.45
C ARG A 342 24.45 10.82 8.22
N TRP A 343 23.18 10.93 8.58
CA TRP A 343 22.47 9.87 9.27
C TRP A 343 22.34 8.62 8.40
N ILE A 344 21.86 8.71 7.15
CA ILE A 344 21.73 7.53 6.27
C ILE A 344 23.09 6.92 5.94
N ASN A 345 24.13 7.73 5.76
CA ASN A 345 25.47 7.23 5.43
C ASN A 345 26.11 6.43 6.58
N ARG A 346 25.78 6.75 7.84
CA ARG A 346 26.20 5.94 9.00
C ARG A 346 25.49 4.59 9.08
N HIS A 347 24.29 4.50 8.49
CA HIS A 347 23.49 3.27 8.47
C HIS A 347 23.50 2.60 7.08
N ALA A 348 24.37 3.06 6.19
CA ALA A 348 24.44 2.59 4.82
C ALA A 348 24.90 1.14 4.78
N ARG A 349 24.30 0.38 3.86
CA ARG A 349 24.67 -0.99 3.53
C ARG A 349 24.81 -1.09 2.01
N PRO A 350 25.66 -1.99 1.50
CA PRO A 350 25.75 -2.27 0.07
C PRO A 350 24.36 -2.47 -0.54
N LYS A 351 24.08 -1.78 -1.64
CA LYS A 351 22.82 -1.90 -2.38
C LYS A 351 22.90 -3.15 -3.24
N LYS A 352 22.07 -4.13 -2.91
CA LYS A 352 21.97 -5.42 -3.60
C LYS A 352 20.52 -5.70 -3.95
N HIS A 353 20.30 -6.60 -4.91
CA HIS A 353 18.97 -7.05 -5.34
C HIS A 353 18.06 -5.91 -5.80
N PHE A 354 18.43 -5.25 -6.91
CA PHE A 354 17.54 -4.25 -7.51
C PHE A 354 16.31 -4.95 -8.09
N ALA A 355 15.12 -4.72 -7.52
CA ALA A 355 13.85 -5.19 -8.07
C ALA A 355 13.82 -6.70 -8.46
N PRO A 356 14.17 -7.63 -7.55
CA PRO A 356 14.38 -9.05 -7.88
C PRO A 356 13.13 -9.74 -8.45
N GLU A 357 11.97 -9.46 -7.87
CA GLU A 357 10.68 -10.06 -8.29
C GLU A 357 9.91 -9.21 -9.31
N SER A 358 10.55 -8.17 -9.85
CA SER A 358 9.87 -7.23 -10.74
C SER A 358 9.73 -7.81 -12.14
N LYS A 359 8.60 -7.49 -12.78
CA LYS A 359 8.35 -7.85 -14.18
C LYS A 359 9.43 -7.35 -15.15
N ILE A 360 10.18 -6.30 -14.79
CA ILE A 360 11.27 -5.75 -15.61
C ILE A 360 12.43 -6.74 -15.81
N ARG A 361 12.53 -7.77 -14.97
CA ARG A 361 13.55 -8.82 -15.05
C ARG A 361 13.09 -10.03 -15.87
N ARG A 362 11.87 -10.01 -16.40
CA ARG A 362 11.36 -11.10 -17.24
C ARG A 362 11.84 -10.93 -18.68
N PRO A 363 12.19 -12.01 -19.40
CA PRO A 363 12.65 -11.93 -20.79
C PRO A 363 11.62 -11.31 -21.75
N ASP A 364 10.33 -11.47 -21.44
CA ASP A 364 9.19 -10.98 -22.22
C ASP A 364 8.76 -9.55 -21.82
N TYR A 365 9.55 -8.85 -21.00
CA TYR A 365 9.20 -7.50 -20.59
C TYR A 365 9.25 -6.51 -21.75
N LEU A 366 8.07 -6.24 -22.31
CA LEU A 366 7.86 -5.12 -23.20
C LEU A 366 7.48 -3.89 -22.35
N PRO A 367 8.12 -2.71 -22.57
CA PRO A 367 7.58 -1.48 -22.00
C PRO A 367 6.15 -1.36 -22.49
N ASN A 368 5.18 -1.20 -21.58
CA ASN A 368 3.76 -1.01 -21.93
C ASN A 368 3.69 0.13 -22.95
N VAL A 369 3.55 -0.24 -24.23
CA VAL A 369 3.43 0.67 -25.36
C VAL A 369 2.08 1.36 -25.14
N ALA A 370 2.10 2.68 -25.08
CA ALA A 370 0.88 3.48 -24.93
C ALA A 370 -0.01 3.32 -26.16
#